data_AF-A0A8T3UZP6-F1
#
_entry.id   AF-A0A8T3UZP6-F1
#
_cell.length_a   1.000
_cell.length_b   1.000
_cell.length_c   1.000
_cell.angle_alpha   90.00
_cell.angle_beta   90.00
_cell.angle_gamma   90.00
#
_symmetry.space_group_name_H-M   'P 1'
#
loop_
_entity.id
_entity.type
_entity.pdbx_description
1 polymer ?
#
loop_
_entity_poly.entity_id
_entity_poly.type
_entity_poly.pdbx_seq_one_letter_code
_entity_poly.pdbx_strand_id
1 'polypeptide(L)'
;MSENNKSNREFGSNFDKDEANEIFDKLDKINSDDSKKVDKNIASIKDVTELLKEAKNADESKAIELYKKVLVIMPENLEAYIGLADIYRKQDDRESERDILKKAIQNVDGSSKNDLMKRLKEIS
;
A
#
# COMPACT_ATOMS: atom_id res chain seq x y z
N MET A 1 -11.31 28.84 9.03
CA MET A 1 -12.00 27.65 8.52
C MET A 1 -11.25 27.21 7.26
N SER A 2 -10.36 26.23 7.38
CA SER A 2 -9.62 25.68 6.24
C SER A 2 -10.00 24.21 6.08
N GLU A 3 -11.26 23.98 5.69
CA GLU A 3 -11.69 22.70 5.14
C GLU A 3 -11.31 22.69 3.66
N ASN A 4 -10.04 22.42 3.35
CA ASN A 4 -9.64 22.23 1.96
C ASN A 4 -8.80 20.97 1.82
N ASN A 5 -9.33 20.06 1.00
CA ASN A 5 -8.60 19.03 0.25
C ASN A 5 -8.42 17.61 0.85
N LYS A 6 -9.11 17.22 1.93
CA LYS A 6 -9.17 15.79 2.34
C LYS A 6 -10.20 14.95 1.57
N SER A 7 -11.18 15.59 0.90
CA SER A 7 -12.35 14.88 0.36
C SER A 7 -12.24 14.33 -1.07
N ASN A 8 -11.20 14.69 -1.83
CA ASN A 8 -10.96 14.24 -3.22
C ASN A 8 -9.64 13.45 -3.35
N ARG A 9 -9.33 12.51 -2.46
CA ARG A 9 -8.24 11.54 -2.69
C ARG A 9 -8.93 10.29 -3.22
N GLU A 10 -8.73 9.91 -4.49
CA GLU A 10 -9.19 8.61 -4.97
C GLU A 10 -8.26 7.55 -4.37
N PHE A 11 -8.83 6.62 -3.62
CA PHE A 11 -8.16 5.44 -3.07
C PHE A 11 -8.99 4.22 -3.45
N GLY A 12 -8.37 3.04 -3.51
CA GLY A 12 -9.08 1.80 -3.83
C GLY A 12 -10.30 1.65 -2.92
N SER A 13 -11.45 1.28 -3.48
CA SER A 13 -12.77 1.24 -2.81
C SER A 13 -12.82 0.38 -1.54
N ASN A 14 -11.77 -0.39 -1.26
CA ASN A 14 -11.63 -1.29 -0.12
C ASN A 14 -10.62 -0.82 0.95
N PHE A 15 -9.94 0.31 0.76
CA PHE A 15 -9.22 0.96 1.85
C PHE A 15 -10.20 1.85 2.61
N ASP A 16 -10.25 1.70 3.93
CA ASP A 16 -11.05 2.60 4.76
C ASP A 16 -10.55 4.04 4.53
N LYS A 17 -11.49 4.98 4.41
CA LYS A 17 -11.14 6.40 4.18
C LYS A 17 -10.20 6.92 5.27
N ASP A 18 -10.34 6.43 6.49
CA ASP A 18 -9.49 6.79 7.63
C ASP A 18 -8.12 6.13 7.52
N GLU A 19 -8.02 4.88 7.06
CA GLU A 19 -6.72 4.22 6.82
C GLU A 19 -5.96 4.87 5.66
N ALA A 20 -6.66 5.14 4.55
CA ALA A 20 -6.08 5.88 3.43
C ALA A 20 -5.62 7.26 3.89
N ASN A 21 -6.45 8.00 4.64
CA ASN A 21 -6.08 9.30 5.17
C ASN A 21 -4.95 9.24 6.20
N GLU A 22 -4.86 8.21 7.04
CA GLU A 22 -3.74 8.01 7.95
C GLU A 22 -2.44 7.77 7.18
N ILE A 23 -2.49 6.94 6.13
CA ILE A 23 -1.36 6.72 5.24
C ILE A 23 -0.97 8.05 4.59
N PHE A 24 -1.91 8.79 3.98
CA PHE A 24 -1.63 10.08 3.39
C PHE A 24 -1.10 11.12 4.40
N ASP A 25 -1.62 11.17 5.63
CA ASP A 25 -1.20 12.11 6.66
C ASP A 25 0.20 11.74 7.20
N LYS A 26 0.57 10.44 7.27
CA LYS A 26 1.94 9.98 7.54
C LYS A 26 2.87 10.32 6.38
N LEU A 27 2.42 10.13 5.14
CA LEU A 27 3.17 10.47 3.93
C LEU A 27 3.47 11.97 3.84
N ASP A 28 2.49 12.83 4.13
CA ASP A 28 2.65 14.28 4.17
C ASP A 28 3.65 14.69 5.26
N LYS A 29 3.62 14.04 6.44
CA LYS A 29 4.61 14.28 7.51
C LYS A 29 6.03 13.85 7.14
N ILE A 30 6.21 12.74 6.44
CA ILE A 30 7.54 12.27 5.99
C ILE A 30 8.10 13.20 4.89
N ASN A 31 7.22 13.76 4.04
CA ASN A 31 7.60 14.69 2.97
C ASN A 31 7.62 16.17 3.40
N SER A 32 7.46 16.47 4.70
CA SER A 32 7.45 17.84 5.21
C SER A 32 8.84 18.47 5.34
N ASP A 33 9.93 17.75 5.01
CA ASP A 33 11.24 18.38 4.83
C ASP A 33 11.33 19.00 3.42
N ASP A 34 10.92 20.26 3.39
CA ASP A 34 11.04 21.28 2.35
C ASP A 34 10.80 20.92 0.86
N SER A 35 9.71 21.53 0.38
CA SER A 35 9.47 21.96 -1.01
C SER A 35 9.12 20.88 -2.03
N LYS A 36 7.84 20.52 -2.08
CA LYS A 36 7.03 20.56 -3.31
C LYS A 36 5.56 20.33 -2.99
N LYS A 37 4.72 21.28 -3.39
CA LYS A 37 3.28 21.08 -3.51
C LYS A 37 3.04 19.79 -4.30
N VAL A 38 2.57 18.74 -3.64
CA VAL A 38 2.14 17.52 -4.32
C VAL A 38 0.78 17.83 -4.92
N ASP A 39 0.81 18.35 -6.14
CA ASP A 39 -0.39 18.39 -6.97
C ASP A 39 -0.87 16.94 -7.15
N LYS A 40 -2.01 16.65 -6.53
CA LYS A 40 -2.85 15.48 -6.81
C LYS A 40 -3.12 15.40 -8.31
N ASN A 41 -2.35 14.59 -9.02
CA ASN A 41 -2.89 13.64 -10.00
C ASN A 41 -1.74 12.88 -10.65
N ILE A 42 -1.81 11.56 -10.54
CA ILE A 42 -1.12 10.56 -11.36
C ILE A 42 0.40 10.55 -11.14
N ALA A 43 0.84 9.79 -10.13
CA ALA A 43 2.14 9.14 -10.25
C ALA A 43 2.10 8.30 -11.53
N SER A 44 3.03 8.54 -12.44
CA SER A 44 3.11 7.81 -13.71
C SER A 44 3.34 6.32 -13.43
N ILE A 45 2.96 5.43 -14.34
CA ILE A 45 3.31 3.98 -14.24
C ILE A 45 4.83 3.79 -14.04
N LYS A 46 5.62 4.73 -14.56
CA LYS A 46 7.06 4.81 -14.34
C LYS A 46 7.42 4.95 -12.84
N ASP A 47 6.69 5.79 -12.13
CA ASP A 47 6.92 6.05 -10.70
C ASP A 47 6.56 4.81 -9.87
N VAL A 48 5.49 4.09 -10.22
CA VAL A 48 5.15 2.81 -9.55
C VAL A 48 6.25 1.77 -9.74
N THR A 49 6.80 1.66 -10.95
CA THR A 49 7.89 0.71 -11.25
C THR A 49 9.14 1.01 -10.43
N GLU A 50 9.49 2.29 -10.28
CA GLU A 50 10.63 2.73 -9.48
C GLU A 50 10.39 2.49 -7.97
N LEU A 51 9.20 2.80 -7.46
CA LEU A 51 8.81 2.53 -6.08
C LEU A 51 8.88 1.04 -5.73
N LEU A 52 8.40 0.15 -6.61
CA LEU A 52 8.50 -1.30 -6.41
C LEU A 52 9.96 -1.78 -6.39
N LYS A 53 10.79 -1.24 -7.28
CA LYS A 53 12.21 -1.57 -7.33
C LYS A 53 12.94 -1.09 -6.07
N GLU A 54 12.63 0.11 -5.60
CA GLU A 54 13.20 0.65 -4.37
C GLU A 54 12.74 -0.17 -3.15
N ALA A 55 11.46 -0.51 -3.07
CA ALA A 55 10.89 -1.30 -1.97
C ALA A 55 11.60 -2.65 -1.80
N LYS A 56 11.91 -3.33 -2.91
CA LYS A 56 12.63 -4.62 -2.88
C LYS A 56 14.05 -4.55 -2.33
N ASN A 57 14.70 -3.38 -2.43
CA ASN A 57 16.08 -3.19 -1.99
C ASN A 57 16.16 -2.43 -0.65
N ALA A 58 15.02 -1.93 -0.16
CA ALA A 58 14.93 -1.20 1.08
C ALA A 58 14.94 -2.13 2.29
N ASP A 59 15.25 -1.57 3.45
CA ASP A 59 14.97 -2.24 4.72
C ASP A 59 13.46 -2.43 4.93
N GLU A 60 13.09 -3.31 5.84
CA GLU A 60 11.68 -3.71 6.05
C GLU A 60 10.76 -2.54 6.35
N SER A 61 11.21 -1.56 7.15
CA SER A 61 10.38 -0.41 7.53
C SER A 61 10.10 0.48 6.32
N LYS A 62 11.15 0.80 5.54
CA LYS A 62 11.02 1.61 4.33
C LYS A 62 10.27 0.86 3.22
N ALA A 63 10.48 -0.45 3.08
CA ALA A 63 9.77 -1.27 2.10
C ALA A 63 8.26 -1.28 2.35
N ILE A 64 7.82 -1.37 3.61
CA ILE A 64 6.40 -1.27 3.98
C ILE A 64 5.80 0.06 3.48
N GLU A 65 6.49 1.17 3.72
CA GLU A 65 5.99 2.48 3.27
C GLU A 65 5.89 2.58 1.76
N LEU A 66 6.90 2.09 1.04
CA LEU A 66 6.93 2.13 -0.42
C LEU A 66 5.85 1.24 -1.04
N TYR A 67 5.63 0.04 -0.52
CA TYR A 67 4.54 -0.82 -0.98
C TYR A 67 3.16 -0.22 -0.68
N LYS A 68 2.97 0.39 0.50
CA LYS A 68 1.72 1.12 0.80
C LYS A 68 1.47 2.26 -0.18
N LYS A 69 2.51 3.03 -0.55
CA LYS A 69 2.41 4.07 -1.60
C LYS A 69 1.96 3.47 -2.93
N VAL A 70 2.56 2.34 -3.34
CA VAL A 70 2.15 1.64 -4.56
C VAL A 70 0.68 1.24 -4.51
N LEU A 71 0.19 0.71 -3.38
CA LEU A 71 -1.21 0.30 -3.24
C LEU A 71 -2.20 1.46 -3.22
N VAL A 72 -1.77 2.65 -2.80
CA VAL A 72 -2.58 3.86 -2.94
C VAL A 72 -2.73 4.26 -4.41
N ILE A 73 -1.66 4.13 -5.20
CA ILE A 73 -1.63 4.53 -6.63
C ILE A 73 -2.29 3.45 -7.50
N MET A 74 -2.00 2.18 -7.23
CA MET A 74 -2.46 1.00 -7.95
C MET A 74 -2.99 -0.02 -6.93
N PRO A 75 -4.27 0.08 -6.54
CA PRO A 75 -4.87 -0.79 -5.53
C PRO A 75 -4.92 -2.27 -5.91
N GLU A 76 -4.80 -2.60 -7.20
CA GLU A 76 -4.77 -3.96 -7.74
C GLU A 76 -3.34 -4.54 -7.88
N ASN A 77 -2.31 -3.80 -7.44
CA ASN A 77 -0.93 -4.23 -7.62
C ASN A 77 -0.59 -5.41 -6.68
N LEU A 78 -0.62 -6.62 -7.25
CA LEU A 78 -0.34 -7.86 -6.54
C LEU A 78 1.06 -7.88 -5.90
N GLU A 79 2.05 -7.34 -6.59
CA GLU A 79 3.44 -7.37 -6.14
C GLU A 79 3.64 -6.59 -4.83
N ALA A 80 2.97 -5.43 -4.70
CA ALA A 80 3.00 -4.66 -3.48
C ALA A 80 2.30 -5.36 -2.30
N TYR A 81 1.18 -6.05 -2.55
CA TYR A 81 0.53 -6.87 -1.52
C TYR A 81 1.41 -8.05 -1.07
N ILE A 82 2.06 -8.75 -2.01
CA ILE A 82 2.95 -9.87 -1.69
C ILE A 82 4.15 -9.37 -0.88
N GLY A 83 4.77 -8.26 -1.31
CA GLY A 83 5.89 -7.67 -0.60
C GLY A 83 5.55 -7.29 0.85
N LEU A 84 4.38 -6.68 1.09
CA LEU A 84 3.89 -6.40 2.44
C LEU A 84 3.63 -7.68 3.25
N ALA A 85 2.94 -8.65 2.67
CA ALA A 85 2.64 -9.91 3.35
C ALA A 85 3.92 -10.67 3.72
N ASP A 86 4.94 -10.66 2.87
CA ASP A 86 6.24 -11.29 3.13
C ASP A 86 7.01 -10.61 4.27
N ILE A 87 6.99 -9.28 4.32
CA ILE A 87 7.62 -8.54 5.41
C ILE A 87 6.91 -8.84 6.72
N TYR A 88 5.58 -8.75 6.78
CA TYR A 88 4.83 -9.05 7.99
C TYR A 88 5.01 -10.50 8.45
N ARG A 89 5.04 -11.45 7.51
CA ARG A 89 5.36 -12.85 7.79
C ARG A 89 6.75 -13.00 8.42
N LYS A 90 7.75 -12.31 7.87
CA LYS A 90 9.14 -12.35 8.38
C LYS A 90 9.25 -11.76 9.78
N GLN A 91 8.41 -10.79 10.10
CA GLN A 91 8.28 -10.18 11.42
C GLN A 91 7.45 -11.02 12.41
N ASP A 92 6.93 -12.18 11.98
CA ASP A 92 5.95 -13.01 12.70
C ASP A 92 4.66 -12.25 13.08
N ASP A 93 4.38 -11.13 12.39
CA ASP A 93 3.15 -10.36 12.53
C ASP A 93 2.05 -10.98 11.65
N ARG A 94 1.50 -12.09 12.15
CA ARG A 94 0.47 -12.87 11.45
C ARG A 94 -0.85 -12.12 11.27
N GLU A 95 -1.18 -11.20 12.18
CA GLU A 95 -2.40 -10.40 12.07
C GLU A 95 -2.28 -9.41 10.90
N SER A 96 -1.17 -8.68 10.81
CA SER A 96 -0.92 -7.78 9.68
C SER A 96 -0.79 -8.55 8.36
N GLU A 97 -0.12 -9.71 8.34
CA GLU A 97 -0.06 -10.56 7.14
C GLU A 97 -1.47 -10.96 6.68
N ARG A 98 -2.30 -11.45 7.60
CA ARG A 98 -3.68 -11.87 7.33
C ARG A 98 -4.51 -10.73 6.73
N ASP A 99 -4.41 -9.54 7.29
CA ASP A 99 -5.17 -8.38 6.83
C ASP A 99 -4.74 -7.91 5.46
N ILE A 100 -3.44 -7.88 5.18
CA ILE A 100 -2.92 -7.56 3.84
C ILE A 100 -3.37 -8.59 2.80
N LEU A 101 -3.33 -9.89 3.11
CA LEU A 101 -3.80 -10.92 2.19
C LEU A 101 -5.30 -10.81 1.91
N LYS A 102 -6.13 -10.48 2.91
CA LYS A 102 -7.56 -10.21 2.71
C LYS A 102 -7.79 -9.02 1.78
N LYS A 103 -7.07 -7.92 1.99
CA LYS A 103 -7.12 -6.74 1.11
C LYS A 103 -6.70 -7.09 -0.31
N ALA A 104 -5.63 -7.87 -0.47
CA ALA A 104 -5.18 -8.35 -1.77
C ALA A 104 -6.30 -9.13 -2.49
N ILE A 105 -6.92 -10.11 -1.83
CA ILE A 105 -8.01 -10.95 -2.37
C ILE A 105 -9.24 -10.15 -2.82
N GLN A 106 -9.49 -8.99 -2.20
CA GLN A 106 -10.58 -8.09 -2.56
C GLN A 106 -10.25 -7.19 -3.77
N ASN A 107 -8.98 -6.92 -4.04
CA ASN A 107 -8.53 -5.98 -5.07
C ASN A 107 -7.86 -6.65 -6.28
N VAL A 108 -7.53 -7.94 -6.20
CA VAL A 108 -6.95 -8.71 -7.32
C VAL A 108 -7.92 -9.80 -7.79
N ASP A 109 -7.95 -10.03 -9.10
CA ASP A 109 -8.82 -11.02 -9.74
C ASP A 109 -8.06 -12.22 -10.29
N GLY A 110 -8.81 -13.28 -10.62
CA GLY A 110 -8.31 -14.43 -11.37
C GLY A 110 -7.46 -15.43 -10.56
N SER A 111 -6.42 -15.98 -11.20
CA SER A 111 -5.59 -17.06 -10.66
C SER A 111 -4.81 -16.67 -9.42
N SER A 112 -4.30 -15.43 -9.35
CA SER A 112 -3.53 -14.92 -8.21
C SER A 112 -4.32 -14.92 -6.90
N LYS A 113 -5.64 -14.74 -6.97
CA LYS A 113 -6.54 -14.78 -5.81
C LYS A 113 -6.52 -16.15 -5.11
N ASN A 114 -6.43 -17.24 -5.87
CA ASN A 114 -6.42 -18.60 -5.30
C ASN A 114 -5.15 -18.85 -4.48
N ASP A 115 -4.00 -18.37 -4.96
CA ASP A 115 -2.72 -18.52 -4.26
C ASP A 115 -2.72 -17.72 -2.95
N LEU A 116 -3.24 -16.49 -2.98
CA LEU A 116 -3.41 -15.66 -1.79
C LEU A 116 -4.37 -16.30 -0.78
N MET A 117 -5.48 -16.90 -1.24
CA MET A 117 -6.42 -17.62 -0.38
C MET A 117 -5.78 -18.86 0.26
N LYS A 118 -4.90 -19.57 -0.45
CA LYS A 118 -4.18 -20.71 0.11
C LYS A 118 -3.26 -20.24 1.23
N ARG A 119 -2.45 -19.21 0.98
CA ARG A 119 -1.56 -18.61 1.99
C ARG A 119 -2.33 -18.12 3.21
N LEU A 120 -3.47 -17.45 3.00
CA LEU A 120 -4.33 -16.98 4.08
C LEU A 120 -4.82 -18.11 4.99
N LYS A 121 -5.08 -19.31 4.45
CA LYS A 121 -5.49 -20.49 5.23
C LYS A 121 -4.35 -21.11 6.04
N GLU A 122 -3.10 -20.88 5.66
CA GLU A 122 -1.92 -21.39 6.36
C GLU A 122 -1.56 -20.54 7.59
N ILE A 123 -2.11 -19.33 7.69
CA ILE A 123 -2.00 -18.46 8.86
C ILE A 123 -2.94 -18.99 9.96
N SER A 124 -2.39 -19.89 10.77
CA SER A 124 -3.01 -20.51 11.94
C SER A 124 -3.04 -19.59 13.15
#